data_AF-A0A317JFS4-F1
#
_entry.id   AF-A0A317JFS4-F1
#
_cell.length_a   1.000
_cell.length_b   1.000
_cell.length_c   1.000
_cell.angle_alpha   90.00
_cell.angle_beta   90.00
_cell.angle_gamma   90.00
#
_symmetry.space_group_name_H-M   'P 1'
#
loop_
_entity.id
_entity.type
_entity.pdbx_description
1 polymer ?
#
loop_
_entity_poly.entity_id
_entity_poly.type
_entity_poly.pdbx_seq_one_letter_code
_entity_poly.pdbx_strand_id
1 'polypeptide(L)'
;MNLVINWNLKSLRSRFSQIYAHQRDRIFFVFLLGASVLALLTPWNSFQSSPPTAEAFEPDTMIPLGFVLVPIELENQQSLESMIGSHAVVNLYKGYQIGGQKGVLIGRHLRLLRAPLNPQQFAVLVPESEVPSFVAPGAKFYAVVQNRSSQDTTEVMQSKKKSVEYFQGESP
;
A
#
# COMPACT_ATOMS: atom_id res chain seq x y z
N MET A 1 29.85 -84.01 -46.93
CA MET A 1 29.33 -82.75 -47.53
C MET A 1 29.02 -81.80 -46.39
N ASN A 2 29.94 -80.87 -46.12
CA ASN A 2 29.79 -79.82 -45.11
C ASN A 2 29.38 -78.53 -45.81
N LEU A 3 28.31 -77.88 -45.34
CA LEU A 3 27.86 -76.57 -45.80
C LEU A 3 27.96 -75.60 -44.63
N VAL A 4 28.98 -74.74 -44.70
CA VAL A 4 29.19 -73.62 -43.78
C VAL A 4 28.27 -72.49 -44.22
N ILE A 5 27.26 -72.17 -43.39
CA ILE A 5 26.40 -71.00 -43.57
C ILE A 5 26.94 -69.90 -42.64
N ASN A 6 27.73 -68.99 -43.20
CA ASN A 6 28.17 -67.77 -42.52
C ASN A 6 27.13 -66.68 -42.78
N TRP A 7 26.31 -66.36 -41.77
CA TRP A 7 25.35 -65.26 -41.83
C TRP A 7 25.87 -64.04 -41.05
N ASN A 8 26.15 -62.98 -41.79
CA ASN A 8 26.58 -61.69 -41.27
C ASN A 8 25.38 -60.95 -40.62
N LEU A 9 25.23 -61.11 -39.30
CA LEU A 9 24.14 -60.54 -38.49
C LEU A 9 24.22 -59.01 -38.27
N LYS A 10 25.21 -58.29 -38.82
CA LYS A 10 25.39 -56.86 -38.53
C LYS A 10 24.44 -55.93 -39.28
N SER A 11 23.80 -56.37 -40.37
CA SER A 11 22.97 -55.48 -41.19
C SER A 11 21.47 -55.45 -40.83
N LEU A 12 20.98 -56.35 -39.96
CA LEU A 12 19.57 -56.37 -39.58
C LEU A 12 19.20 -55.42 -38.44
N ARG A 13 20.18 -54.92 -37.68
CA ARG A 13 19.89 -54.03 -36.53
C ARG A 13 19.66 -52.56 -36.90
N SER A 14 20.14 -52.09 -38.05
CA SER A 14 20.08 -50.66 -38.43
C SER A 14 18.82 -50.24 -39.18
N ARG A 15 17.99 -51.20 -39.64
CA ARG A 15 16.73 -50.89 -40.36
C ARG A 15 15.51 -50.83 -39.46
N PHE A 16 15.54 -51.44 -38.27
CA PHE A 16 14.41 -51.40 -37.35
C PHE A 16 14.37 -50.13 -36.50
N SER A 17 15.47 -49.38 -36.31
CA SER A 17 15.46 -48.17 -35.46
C SER A 17 14.82 -46.94 -36.11
N GLN A 18 14.73 -46.88 -37.44
CA GLN A 18 14.16 -45.70 -38.14
C GLN A 18 12.62 -45.64 -38.10
N ILE A 19 11.94 -46.79 -37.93
CA ILE A 19 10.46 -46.82 -37.86
C ILE A 19 9.96 -46.38 -36.47
N TYR A 20 10.73 -46.62 -35.41
CA TYR A 20 10.35 -46.21 -34.05
C TYR A 20 10.67 -44.74 -33.72
N ALA A 21 11.59 -44.10 -34.46
CA ALA A 21 11.96 -42.71 -34.21
C ALA A 21 10.81 -41.73 -34.55
N HIS A 22 10.06 -41.99 -35.62
CA HIS A 22 8.98 -41.10 -36.04
C HIS A 22 7.69 -41.25 -35.21
N GLN A 23 7.46 -42.42 -34.60
CA GLN A 23 6.30 -42.66 -33.76
C GLN A 23 6.43 -41.99 -32.39
N ARG A 24 7.66 -41.89 -31.86
CA ARG A 24 7.99 -41.25 -30.59
C ARG A 24 7.67 -39.74 -30.61
N ASP A 25 8.03 -39.04 -31.68
CA ASP A 25 7.82 -37.59 -31.76
C ASP A 25 6.32 -37.24 -31.80
N ARG A 26 5.50 -38.03 -32.51
CA ARG A 26 4.04 -37.82 -32.57
C ARG A 26 3.36 -38.05 -31.21
N ILE A 27 3.79 -39.04 -30.45
CA ILE A 27 3.28 -39.29 -29.10
C ILE A 27 3.65 -38.12 -28.17
N PHE A 28 4.88 -37.62 -28.24
CA PHE A 28 5.29 -36.43 -27.50
C PHE A 28 4.43 -35.21 -27.85
N PHE A 29 4.14 -34.98 -29.14
CA PHE A 29 3.28 -33.86 -29.55
C PHE A 29 1.85 -33.98 -29.01
N VAL A 30 1.26 -35.18 -28.98
CA VAL A 30 -0.10 -35.38 -28.42
C VAL A 30 -0.12 -35.15 -26.91
N PHE A 31 0.89 -35.63 -26.18
CA PHE A 31 1.01 -35.37 -24.74
C PHE A 31 1.22 -33.89 -24.43
N LEU A 32 2.02 -33.19 -25.24
CA LEU A 32 2.29 -31.76 -25.06
C LEU A 32 1.05 -30.90 -25.37
N LEU A 33 0.29 -31.26 -26.41
CA LEU A 33 -1.01 -30.63 -26.71
C LEU A 33 -2.03 -30.88 -25.59
N GLY A 34 -2.10 -32.11 -25.08
CA GLY A 34 -2.98 -32.46 -23.95
C GLY A 34 -2.65 -31.69 -22.68
N ALA A 35 -1.36 -31.57 -22.32
CA ALA A 35 -0.92 -30.82 -21.15
C ALA A 35 -1.20 -29.31 -21.26
N SER A 36 -1.08 -28.74 -22.48
CA SER A 36 -1.39 -27.33 -22.74
C SER A 36 -2.88 -27.02 -22.55
N VAL A 37 -3.76 -27.89 -23.08
CA VAL A 37 -5.21 -27.76 -22.89
C VAL A 37 -5.57 -27.93 -21.41
N LEU A 38 -4.92 -28.85 -20.70
CA LEU A 38 -5.15 -29.05 -19.27
C LEU A 38 -4.69 -27.85 -18.41
N ALA A 39 -3.56 -27.22 -18.75
CA ALA A 39 -3.05 -26.03 -18.06
C ALA A 39 -3.93 -24.78 -18.29
N LEU A 40 -4.62 -24.70 -19.43
CA LEU A 40 -5.60 -23.63 -19.71
C LEU A 40 -6.93 -23.81 -18.95
N LEU A 41 -7.27 -25.04 -18.56
CA LEU A 41 -8.50 -25.35 -17.83
C LEU A 41 -8.32 -25.34 -16.32
N THR A 42 -7.09 -25.48 -15.80
CA THR A 42 -6.85 -25.27 -14.39
C THR A 42 -6.96 -23.77 -14.09
N PRO A 43 -7.95 -23.32 -13.30
CA PRO A 43 -7.94 -21.95 -12.84
C PRO A 43 -6.62 -21.75 -12.11
N TRP A 44 -5.83 -20.77 -12.58
CA TRP A 44 -4.65 -20.28 -11.90
C TRP A 44 -5.11 -19.52 -10.65
N ASN A 45 -5.76 -20.25 -9.73
CA ASN A 45 -6.18 -19.74 -8.45
C ASN A 45 -4.90 -19.55 -7.68
N SER A 46 -4.48 -18.29 -7.71
CA SER A 46 -3.59 -17.61 -6.80
C SER A 46 -3.36 -18.46 -5.57
N PHE A 47 -2.12 -18.91 -5.40
CA PHE A 47 -1.62 -19.35 -4.11
C PHE A 47 -1.80 -18.15 -3.17
N GLN A 48 -2.98 -18.05 -2.56
CA GLN A 48 -3.28 -17.11 -1.50
C GLN A 48 -2.55 -17.69 -0.31
N SER A 49 -1.25 -17.36 -0.23
CA SER A 49 -0.57 -17.25 1.04
C SER A 49 -1.54 -16.53 1.95
N SER A 50 -2.13 -17.28 2.88
CA SER A 50 -2.89 -16.70 3.97
C SER A 50 -2.03 -15.55 4.49
N PRO A 51 -2.53 -14.30 4.51
CA PRO A 51 -1.74 -13.20 5.01
C PRO A 51 -1.20 -13.64 6.37
N PRO A 52 0.10 -13.44 6.67
CA PRO A 52 0.63 -13.74 7.99
C PRO A 52 -0.37 -13.13 8.97
N THR A 53 -0.88 -13.93 9.90
CA THR A 53 -1.83 -13.49 10.92
C THR A 53 -1.27 -12.19 11.49
N ALA A 54 -1.77 -11.08 10.95
CA ALA A 54 -1.47 -9.78 11.45
C ALA A 54 -2.14 -9.83 12.80
N GLU A 55 -1.33 -9.95 13.85
CA GLU A 55 -1.78 -9.72 15.21
C GLU A 55 -2.73 -8.53 15.12
N ALA A 56 -3.98 -8.75 15.51
CA ALA A 56 -5.03 -7.76 15.37
C ALA A 56 -4.49 -6.47 15.98
N PHE A 57 -4.22 -5.49 15.12
CA PHE A 57 -3.73 -4.20 15.54
C PHE A 57 -4.83 -3.64 16.43
N GLU A 58 -4.69 -3.70 17.75
CA GLU A 58 -5.63 -3.11 18.69
C GLU A 58 -5.36 -1.60 18.68
N PRO A 59 -6.14 -0.79 17.95
CA PRO A 59 -5.88 0.65 17.84
C PRO A 59 -5.99 1.34 19.22
N ASP A 60 -6.79 0.77 20.11
CA ASP A 60 -7.10 1.32 21.44
C ASP A 60 -5.87 1.36 22.37
N THR A 61 -4.86 0.53 22.12
CA THR A 61 -3.66 0.45 22.97
C THR A 61 -2.61 1.53 22.64
N MET A 62 -2.75 2.25 21.51
CA MET A 62 -1.77 3.25 21.04
C MET A 62 -2.27 4.70 21.00
N ILE A 63 -3.57 4.95 21.22
CA ILE A 63 -4.14 6.30 21.18
C ILE A 63 -4.13 6.88 22.61
N PRO A 64 -3.46 8.02 22.86
CA PRO A 64 -3.46 8.64 24.19
C PRO A 64 -4.87 9.11 24.60
N LEU A 65 -5.14 9.10 25.91
CA LEU A 65 -6.39 9.62 26.46
C LEU A 65 -6.64 11.08 26.02
N GLY A 66 -7.87 11.38 25.59
CA GLY A 66 -8.28 12.70 25.11
C GLY A 66 -7.86 13.01 23.66
N PHE A 67 -7.27 12.05 22.96
CA PHE A 67 -6.96 12.13 21.53
C PHE A 67 -7.80 11.13 20.74
N VAL A 68 -8.01 11.45 19.47
CA VAL A 68 -8.67 10.57 18.52
C VAL A 68 -7.93 10.56 17.19
N LEU A 69 -8.07 9.47 16.46
CA LEU A 69 -7.59 9.36 15.09
C LEU A 69 -8.69 9.78 14.13
N VAL A 70 -8.43 10.83 13.36
CA VAL A 70 -9.35 11.30 12.32
C VAL A 70 -8.80 10.90 10.96
N PRO A 71 -9.51 10.07 10.18
CA PRO A 71 -9.12 9.75 8.81
C PRO A 71 -9.22 11.02 7.95
N ILE A 72 -8.21 11.26 7.12
CA ILE A 72 -8.16 12.44 6.26
C ILE A 72 -7.71 12.10 4.85
N GLU A 73 -8.21 12.85 3.87
CA GLU A 73 -7.75 12.78 2.48
C GLU A 73 -6.72 13.87 2.20
N LEU A 74 -5.58 13.48 1.62
CA LEU A 74 -4.47 14.37 1.31
C LEU A 74 -4.36 14.63 -0.19
N GLU A 75 -4.36 15.88 -0.61
CA GLU A 75 -4.20 16.25 -2.03
C GLU A 75 -2.80 15.93 -2.55
N ASN A 76 -1.78 16.07 -1.70
CA ASN A 76 -0.39 15.80 -2.03
C ASN A 76 0.10 14.43 -1.56
N GLN A 77 -0.80 13.44 -1.46
CA GLN A 77 -0.49 12.09 -0.99
C GLN A 77 0.72 11.47 -1.71
N GLN A 78 0.74 11.52 -3.05
CA GLN A 78 1.83 10.95 -3.84
C GLN A 78 3.20 11.55 -3.51
N SER A 79 3.25 12.85 -3.23
CA SER A 79 4.50 13.54 -2.85
C SER A 79 4.98 13.14 -1.46
N LEU A 80 4.09 12.66 -0.59
CA LEU A 80 4.39 12.29 0.79
C LEU A 80 4.83 10.84 0.93
N GLU A 81 4.56 9.98 -0.05
CA GLU A 81 4.85 8.54 0.05
C GLU A 81 6.31 8.22 0.36
N SER A 82 7.24 8.98 -0.23
CA SER A 82 8.69 8.83 -0.03
C SER A 82 9.21 9.51 1.23
N MET A 83 8.45 10.42 1.82
CA MET A 83 8.86 11.22 2.99
C MET A 83 8.30 10.67 4.31
N ILE A 84 7.19 9.92 4.24
CA ILE A 84 6.50 9.36 5.40
C ILE A 84 6.84 7.87 5.53
N GLY A 85 7.44 7.51 6.67
CA GLY A 85 7.60 6.11 7.11
C GLY A 85 6.30 5.57 7.70
N SER A 86 6.33 5.12 8.96
CA SER A 86 5.12 4.73 9.69
C SER A 86 4.29 5.93 10.17
N HIS A 87 4.97 7.03 10.49
CA HIS A 87 4.36 8.28 10.94
C HIS A 87 5.24 9.49 10.57
N ALA A 88 4.64 10.67 10.55
CA ALA A 88 5.31 11.95 10.33
C ALA A 88 4.66 13.07 11.14
N VAL A 89 5.41 14.14 11.40
CA VAL A 89 4.87 15.37 11.99
C VAL A 89 4.60 16.34 10.85
N VAL A 90 3.38 16.86 10.78
CA VAL A 90 2.93 17.70 9.65
C VAL A 90 2.17 18.92 10.13
N ASN A 91 2.16 19.95 9.28
CA ASN A 91 1.19 21.02 9.33
C ASN A 91 0.11 20.75 8.28
N LEU A 92 -1.16 20.94 8.64
CA LEU A 92 -2.30 20.69 7.76
C LEU A 92 -2.99 21.98 7.35
N TYR A 93 -3.23 22.09 6.05
CA TYR A 93 -3.93 23.20 5.43
C TYR A 93 -5.19 22.71 4.72
N LYS A 94 -6.23 23.52 4.68
CA LYS A 94 -7.47 23.29 3.94
C LYS A 94 -7.59 24.29 2.79
N GLY A 95 -8.09 23.82 1.64
CA GLY A 95 -8.31 24.66 0.46
C GLY A 95 -7.03 25.18 -0.18
N TYR A 96 -5.92 24.46 -0.01
CA TYR A 96 -4.66 24.84 -0.64
C TYR A 96 -4.69 24.45 -2.13
N GLN A 97 -4.85 25.43 -3.01
CA GLN A 97 -4.77 25.19 -4.45
C GLN A 97 -3.41 25.61 -4.99
N ILE A 98 -2.80 24.75 -5.79
CA ILE A 98 -1.58 25.08 -6.54
C ILE A 98 -1.91 26.25 -7.47
N GLY A 99 -1.38 27.45 -7.18
CA GLY A 99 -1.42 28.59 -8.11
C GLY A 99 -2.23 29.83 -7.70
N GLY A 100 -2.71 30.01 -6.46
CA GLY A 100 -3.21 31.34 -6.10
C GLY A 100 -3.89 31.57 -4.75
N GLN A 101 -4.38 30.54 -4.06
CA GLN A 101 -5.02 30.75 -2.75
C GLN A 101 -4.15 30.21 -1.61
N LYS A 102 -3.89 31.08 -0.61
CA LYS A 102 -3.27 30.66 0.65
C LYS A 102 -4.23 29.72 1.37
N GLY A 103 -3.86 28.45 1.47
CA GLY A 103 -4.61 27.48 2.27
C GLY A 103 -4.76 27.95 3.72
N VAL A 104 -5.90 27.64 4.33
CA VAL A 104 -6.16 27.94 5.74
C VAL A 104 -5.49 26.88 6.58
N LEU A 105 -4.61 27.30 7.50
CA LEU A 105 -3.99 26.38 8.43
C LEU A 105 -5.03 25.86 9.42
N ILE A 106 -5.21 24.54 9.47
CA ILE A 106 -6.17 23.87 10.36
C ILE A 106 -5.47 23.29 11.59
N GLY A 107 -4.21 22.86 11.45
CA GLY A 107 -3.45 22.34 12.58
C GLY A 107 -1.94 22.36 12.35
N ARG A 108 -1.19 22.50 13.45
CA ARG A 108 0.27 22.51 13.48
C ARG A 108 0.80 21.31 14.23
N HIS A 109 1.96 20.81 13.82
CA HIS A 109 2.69 19.73 14.49
C HIS A 109 1.83 18.49 14.80
N LEU A 110 0.93 18.15 13.88
CA LEU A 110 0.06 17.01 14.02
C LEU A 110 0.80 15.74 13.65
N ARG A 111 0.58 14.67 14.41
CA ARG A 111 1.08 13.35 14.06
C ARG A 111 0.18 12.75 12.99
N LEU A 112 0.74 12.62 11.79
CA LEU A 112 0.16 11.93 10.66
C LEU A 112 0.59 10.48 10.69
N LEU A 113 -0.37 9.58 10.61
CA LEU A 113 -0.21 8.14 10.71
C LEU A 113 -0.67 7.50 9.40
N ARG A 114 0.08 6.51 8.94
CA ARG A 114 -0.30 5.67 7.81
C ARG A 114 -1.01 4.42 8.33
N ALA A 115 -2.13 4.05 7.72
CA ALA A 115 -2.84 2.85 8.13
C ALA A 115 -2.00 1.58 7.80
N PRO A 116 -1.82 0.63 8.75
CA PRO A 116 -0.97 -0.56 8.55
C PRO A 116 -1.47 -1.46 7.42
N LEU A 117 -2.80 -1.66 7.35
CA LEU A 117 -3.44 -2.55 6.38
C LEU A 117 -3.67 -1.87 5.02
N ASN A 118 -3.68 -0.53 4.99
CA ASN A 118 -3.88 0.23 3.77
C ASN A 118 -2.95 1.46 3.72
N PRO A 119 -1.77 1.34 3.10
CA PRO A 119 -0.79 2.42 2.99
C PRO A 119 -1.30 3.70 2.32
N GLN A 120 -2.41 3.64 1.59
CA GLN A 120 -3.02 4.78 0.93
C GLN A 120 -3.95 5.58 1.84
N GLN A 121 -4.24 5.08 3.04
CA GLN A 121 -5.08 5.75 4.01
C GLN A 121 -4.24 6.41 5.09
N PHE A 122 -4.58 7.65 5.40
CA PHE A 122 -3.92 8.46 6.40
C PHE A 122 -4.90 8.88 7.48
N ALA A 123 -4.40 8.95 8.71
CA ALA A 123 -5.13 9.48 9.85
C ALA A 123 -4.27 10.47 10.61
N VAL A 124 -4.90 11.46 11.23
CA VAL A 124 -4.22 12.43 12.09
C VAL A 124 -4.63 12.22 13.52
N LEU A 125 -3.66 12.26 14.41
CA LEU A 125 -3.90 12.28 15.84
C LEU A 125 -4.19 13.71 16.27
N VAL A 126 -5.39 13.95 16.77
CA VAL A 126 -5.85 15.28 17.21
C VAL A 126 -6.55 15.18 18.56
N PRO A 127 -6.54 16.25 19.38
CA PRO A 127 -7.38 16.32 20.57
C PRO A 127 -8.86 16.19 20.20
N GLU A 128 -9.64 15.50 21.02
CA GLU A 128 -11.08 15.29 20.78
C GLU A 128 -11.84 16.62 20.59
N SER A 129 -11.41 17.67 21.28
CA SER A 129 -12.00 19.02 21.16
C SER A 129 -11.80 19.69 19.79
N GLU A 130 -10.84 19.22 18.99
CA GLU A 130 -10.48 19.83 17.69
C GLU A 130 -11.07 19.08 16.49
N VAL A 131 -11.65 17.90 16.71
CA VAL A 131 -12.26 17.03 15.70
C VAL A 131 -13.22 17.76 14.75
N PRO A 132 -14.10 18.68 15.19
CA PRO A 132 -15.03 19.35 14.29
C PRO A 132 -14.36 20.11 13.13
N SER A 133 -13.11 20.53 13.30
CA SER A 133 -12.33 21.22 12.25
C SER A 133 -11.88 20.28 11.12
N PHE A 134 -11.84 18.97 11.38
CA PHE A 134 -11.35 17.94 10.45
C PHE A 134 -12.48 17.15 9.78
N VAL A 135 -13.66 17.04 10.40
CA VAL A 135 -14.79 16.19 9.94
C VAL A 135 -15.75 16.94 8.99
N ALA A 136 -15.21 17.74 8.07
CA ALA A 136 -16.05 18.41 7.06
C ALA A 136 -16.28 17.49 5.84
N PRO A 137 -17.52 17.33 5.35
CA PRO A 137 -17.81 16.50 4.18
C PRO A 137 -16.98 16.94 2.96
N GLY A 138 -16.29 15.99 2.32
CA GLY A 138 -15.46 16.25 1.14
C GLY A 138 -14.25 17.15 1.38
N ALA A 139 -13.82 17.33 2.64
CA ALA A 139 -12.64 18.13 2.94
C ALA A 139 -11.37 17.42 2.49
N LYS A 140 -10.67 18.07 1.55
CA LYS A 140 -9.31 17.70 1.17
C LYS A 140 -8.31 18.58 1.92
N PHE A 141 -7.26 17.94 2.40
CA PHE A 141 -6.20 18.60 3.16
C PHE A 141 -4.89 18.56 2.38
N TYR A 142 -4.03 19.53 2.66
CA TYR A 142 -2.68 19.59 2.15
C TYR A 142 -1.72 19.51 3.32
N ALA A 143 -0.81 18.54 3.30
CA ALA A 143 0.13 18.32 4.40
C ALA A 143 1.53 18.81 4.06
N VAL A 144 2.15 19.52 5.00
CA VAL A 144 3.55 19.94 4.90
C VAL A 144 4.34 19.25 6.00
N VAL A 145 5.23 18.34 5.59
CA VAL A 145 6.10 17.59 6.51
C VAL A 145 7.05 18.55 7.22
N GLN A 146 7.10 18.44 8.54
CA GLN A 146 8.05 19.18 9.37
C GLN A 146 9.28 18.31 9.63
N ASN A 147 10.45 18.96 9.69
CA ASN A 147 11.67 18.27 10.07
C ASN A 147 11.55 17.79 11.52
N ARG A 148 11.97 16.54 11.78
CA ARG A 148 12.00 15.93 13.13
C ARG A 148 13.06 16.55 14.05
N SER A 149 13.94 17.39 13.51
CA SER A 149 14.96 18.08 14.29
C SER A 149 14.31 19.06 15.28
N SER A 150 14.35 18.68 16.57
CA SER A 150 14.22 19.51 17.78
C SER A 150 12.86 19.71 18.48
N GLN A 151 11.84 18.87 18.26
CA GLN A 151 10.62 18.92 19.11
C GLN A 151 10.02 17.53 19.40
N ASP A 152 10.79 16.67 20.08
CA ASP A 152 10.22 15.67 21.01
C ASP A 152 10.10 16.32 22.41
N THR A 153 9.39 17.43 22.49
CA THR A 153 8.93 18.00 23.76
C THR A 153 7.51 18.49 23.54
N THR A 154 6.57 17.75 24.13
CA THR A 154 5.33 18.16 24.81
C THR A 154 4.99 19.66 24.91
N GLU A 155 4.98 20.42 23.82
CA GLU A 155 4.65 21.86 23.80
C GLU A 155 3.59 22.18 22.73
N VAL A 156 2.38 21.65 22.91
CA VAL A 156 1.17 22.35 22.46
C VAL A 156 0.21 22.43 23.64
N MET A 157 0.70 22.96 24.75
CA MET A 157 -0.12 23.67 25.72
C MET A 157 0.01 25.16 25.40
N GLN A 158 -1.15 25.81 25.26
CA GLN A 158 -1.33 27.26 25.33
C GLN A 158 -0.91 28.10 24.11
N SER A 159 -1.86 28.29 23.20
CA SER A 159 -2.24 29.66 22.82
C SER A 159 -3.69 29.74 22.38
N LYS A 160 -4.59 29.70 23.37
CA LYS A 160 -5.94 30.23 23.23
C LYS A 160 -6.14 31.31 24.30
N LYS A 161 -5.43 32.43 24.18
CA LYS A 161 -5.85 33.66 24.85
C LYS A 161 -6.81 34.39 23.92
N LYS A 162 -8.09 34.06 24.11
CA LYS A 162 -9.25 34.69 23.48
C LYS A 162 -9.16 36.21 23.74
N SER A 163 -9.18 36.98 22.66
CA SER A 163 -9.41 38.42 22.66
C SER A 163 -10.75 38.71 23.36
N VAL A 164 -10.73 39.69 24.27
CA VAL A 164 -11.94 40.38 24.73
C VAL A 164 -11.80 41.82 24.27
N GLU A 165 -12.47 42.10 23.17
CA GLU A 165 -12.85 43.40 22.60
C GLU A 165 -14.39 43.32 22.63
N TYR A 166 -15.21 44.24 23.11
CA TYR A 166 -15.23 45.70 23.18
C TYR A 166 -16.13 46.14 24.36
N PHE A 167 -16.11 47.42 24.76
CA PHE A 167 -17.28 48.30 24.55
C PHE A 167 -16.89 49.77 24.73
N GLN A 168 -17.26 50.56 23.71
CA GLN A 168 -17.26 52.02 23.64
C GLN A 168 -18.42 52.63 24.46
N GLY A 169 -18.26 53.89 24.83
CA GLY A 169 -19.31 54.83 25.29
C GLY A 169 -19.05 55.31 26.74
N GLU A 170 -19.06 56.58 27.11
CA GLU A 170 -19.49 57.83 26.48
C GLU A 170 -18.85 59.00 27.26
N SER A 171 -18.67 60.15 26.60
CA SER A 171 -18.26 61.45 27.18
C SER A 171 -19.28 61.99 28.19
N PRO A 172 -18.93 62.99 29.01
CA PRO A 172 -18.97 64.37 28.56
C PRO A 172 -17.65 65.15 28.72
#